data_AF-A0A2S9GFG3-F1
#
_entry.id   AF-A0A2S9GFG3-F1
#
_cell.length_a   1.000
_cell.length_b   1.000
_cell.length_c   1.000
_cell.angle_alpha   90.00
_cell.angle_beta   90.00
_cell.angle_gamma   90.00
#
_symmetry.space_group_name_H-M   'P 1'
#
loop_
_entity.id
_entity.type
_entity.pdbx_description
1 polymer ?
#
loop_
_entity_poly.entity_id
_entity_poly.type
_entity_poly.pdbx_seq_one_letter_code
_entity_poly.pdbx_strand_id
1 'polypeptide(L)'
;SPDQFLNVAEASRHMPAIGRHVLFEACRQARLWTGPMATAAVNVNVSGRQLEVGDLSADVCDALDATGLSPDRLVLEITETYAG
;
A
#
# COMPACT_ATOMS: atom_id res chain seq x y z
N SER A 1 -10.98 -5.54 -13.88
CA SER A 1 -10.54 -4.31 -13.19
C SER A 1 -9.98 -4.67 -11.82
N PRO A 2 -9.36 -3.75 -11.07
CA PRO A 2 -9.00 -3.99 -9.66
C PRO A 2 -10.14 -4.60 -8.87
N ASP A 3 -11.39 -4.16 -9.08
CA ASP A 3 -12.58 -4.65 -8.36
C ASP A 3 -12.83 -6.15 -8.54
N GLN A 4 -12.67 -6.66 -9.77
CA GLN A 4 -12.85 -8.09 -10.05
C GLN A 4 -11.73 -8.94 -9.45
N PHE A 5 -10.51 -8.39 -9.38
CA PHE A 5 -9.37 -9.04 -8.74
C PHE A 5 -9.48 -9.00 -7.21
N LEU A 6 -9.92 -7.87 -6.65
CA LEU A 6 -10.16 -7.67 -5.22
C LEU A 6 -11.15 -8.69 -4.68
N ASN A 7 -12.28 -8.91 -5.37
CA ASN A 7 -13.27 -9.93 -4.96
C ASN A 7 -12.68 -11.35 -4.86
N VAL A 8 -11.79 -11.72 -5.79
CA VAL A 8 -11.12 -13.04 -5.77
C VAL A 8 -10.01 -13.08 -4.72
N ALA A 9 -9.26 -11.99 -4.58
CA ALA A 9 -8.18 -11.87 -3.61
C ALA A 9 -8.72 -11.89 -2.17
N GLU A 10 -9.85 -11.22 -1.89
CA GLU A 10 -10.55 -11.20 -0.60
C GLU A 10 -11.15 -12.54 -0.20
N ALA A 11 -11.67 -13.30 -1.18
CA ALA A 11 -12.08 -14.67 -0.98
C ALA A 11 -10.89 -15.61 -0.69
N SER A 12 -9.65 -15.14 -0.90
CA SER A 12 -8.43 -15.88 -0.65
C SER A 12 -7.68 -15.34 0.58
N ARG A 13 -6.89 -16.19 1.25
CA ARG A 13 -6.02 -15.74 2.36
C ARG A 13 -4.80 -14.91 1.92
N HIS A 14 -4.71 -14.50 0.65
CA HIS A 14 -3.51 -13.87 0.07
C HIS A 14 -3.54 -12.33 0.07
N MET A 15 -4.67 -11.69 0.42
CA MET A 15 -4.80 -10.23 0.47
C MET A 15 -3.65 -9.52 1.21
N PRO A 16 -3.22 -9.96 2.41
CA PRO A 16 -2.12 -9.28 3.11
C PRO A 16 -0.80 -9.30 2.32
N ALA A 17 -0.48 -10.42 1.65
CA ALA A 17 0.74 -10.54 0.87
C ALA A 17 0.73 -9.66 -0.39
N ILE A 18 -0.43 -9.54 -1.04
CA ILE A 18 -0.63 -8.66 -2.19
C ILE A 18 -0.48 -7.20 -1.74
N GLY A 19 -1.12 -6.82 -0.63
CA GLY A 19 -1.04 -5.49 -0.06
C GLY A 19 0.41 -5.08 0.26
N ARG A 20 1.17 -5.95 0.91
CA ARG A 20 2.60 -5.72 1.19
C ARG A 20 3.42 -5.53 -0.09
N HIS A 21 3.17 -6.32 -1.13
CA HIS A 21 3.87 -6.19 -2.40
C HIS A 21 3.56 -4.85 -3.10
N VAL A 22 2.28 -4.46 -3.11
CA VAL A 22 1.83 -3.18 -3.69
C VAL A 22 2.44 -2.00 -2.95
N LEU A 23 2.45 -2.03 -1.61
CA LEU A 23 3.05 -1.00 -0.77
C LEU A 23 4.55 -0.83 -1.07
N PHE A 24 5.29 -1.94 -1.12
CA PHE A 24 6.72 -1.91 -1.43
C PHE A 24 6.98 -1.33 -2.83
N GLU A 25 6.27 -1.80 -3.85
CA GLU A 25 6.48 -1.35 -5.22
C GLU A 25 6.11 0.12 -5.40
N ALA A 26 5.03 0.58 -4.76
CA ALA A 26 4.65 2.00 -4.76
C ALA A 26 5.76 2.87 -4.16
N CYS A 27 6.33 2.47 -3.01
CA CYS A 27 7.43 3.19 -2.38
C CYS A 27 8.67 3.20 -3.27
N ARG A 28 9.00 2.05 -3.88
CA ARG A 28 10.15 1.90 -4.79
C ARG A 28 10.03 2.79 -6.01
N GLN A 29 8.85 2.83 -6.64
CA GLN A 29 8.60 3.68 -7.81
C GLN A 29 8.62 5.17 -7.45
N ALA A 30 7.99 5.56 -6.35
CA ALA A 30 7.95 6.95 -5.91
C ALA A 30 9.34 7.51 -5.57
N ARG A 31 10.24 6.68 -5.05
CA ARG A 31 11.64 7.04 -4.79
C ARG A 31 12.38 7.44 -6.07
N LEU A 32 12.01 6.86 -7.21
CA LEU A 32 12.65 7.09 -8.50
C LEU A 32 12.10 8.31 -9.25
N TRP A 33 11.04 8.95 -8.74
CA TRP A 33 10.50 10.16 -9.37
C TRP A 33 11.50 11.32 -9.31
N THR A 34 11.63 12.02 -10.43
CA THR A 34 12.57 13.15 -10.61
C THR A 34 11.86 14.42 -11.07
N GLY A 35 12.57 15.55 -11.03
CA GLY A 35 12.02 16.83 -11.48
C GLY A 35 10.85 17.29 -10.60
N PRO A 36 9.78 17.86 -11.17
CA PRO A 36 8.62 18.33 -10.38
C PRO A 36 7.95 17.24 -9.53
N MET A 37 8.11 15.96 -9.88
CA MET A 37 7.54 14.84 -9.11
C MET A 37 8.44 14.33 -7.98
N ALA A 38 9.67 14.83 -7.84
CA ALA A 38 10.61 14.37 -6.81
C ALA A 38 10.09 14.57 -5.38
N THR A 39 9.18 15.54 -5.18
CA THR A 39 8.53 15.84 -3.91
C THR A 39 7.07 15.40 -3.86
N ALA A 40 6.55 14.76 -4.92
CA ALA A 40 5.17 14.29 -4.95
C ALA A 40 5.00 13.08 -4.02
N ALA A 41 3.85 13.02 -3.37
CA ALA A 41 3.43 11.88 -2.58
C ALA A 41 2.85 10.77 -3.46
N VAL A 42 3.06 9.52 -3.05
CA VAL A 42 2.38 8.33 -3.59
C VAL A 42 1.24 7.95 -2.64
N ASN A 43 0.07 7.68 -3.21
CA ASN A 43 -1.11 7.27 -2.47
C ASN A 43 -1.32 5.76 -2.69
N VAL A 44 -1.39 5.01 -1.60
CA VAL A 44 -1.57 3.54 -1.62
C VAL A 44 -2.88 3.22 -0.92
N ASN A 45 -3.77 2.54 -1.64
CA ASN A 45 -5.01 2.06 -1.06
C ASN A 45 -4.76 0.85 -0.16
N VAL A 46 -5.32 0.89 1.05
CA VAL A 46 -5.23 -0.16 2.05
C VAL A 46 -6.63 -0.64 2.38
N SER A 47 -6.83 -1.97 2.33
CA SER A 47 -8.12 -2.58 2.70
C SER A 47 -8.31 -2.64 4.22
N GLY A 48 -9.56 -2.57 4.68
CA GLY A 48 -9.92 -2.76 6.09
C GLY A 48 -9.39 -4.07 6.69
N ARG A 49 -9.44 -5.17 5.92
CA ARG A 49 -8.92 -6.48 6.35
C ARG A 49 -7.41 -6.45 6.63
N GLN A 50 -6.63 -5.66 5.90
CA GLN A 50 -5.19 -5.55 6.11
C GLN A 50 -4.86 -4.74 7.38
N LEU A 51 -5.74 -3.82 7.78
CA LEU A 51 -5.67 -3.14 9.08
C LEU A 51 -6.05 -4.08 10.25
N GLU A 52 -7.04 -4.96 10.05
CA GLU A 52 -7.54 -5.84 11.12
C GLU A 52 -6.65 -7.06 11.38
N VAL A 53 -6.13 -7.68 10.31
CA VAL A 53 -5.47 -9.00 10.39
C VAL A 53 -3.94 -8.91 10.24
N GLY A 54 -3.43 -7.81 9.67
CA GLY A 54 -2.01 -7.62 9.40
C GLY A 54 -1.28 -6.75 10.42
N ASP A 55 0.04 -6.72 10.32
CA ASP A 55 0.87 -5.68 10.95
C ASP A 55 1.23 -4.63 9.91
N LEU A 56 0.24 -3.81 9.55
CA LEU A 56 0.43 -2.74 8.56
C LEU A 56 1.56 -1.79 8.96
N SER A 57 1.74 -1.57 10.27
CA SER A 57 2.80 -0.68 10.76
C SER A 57 4.19 -1.22 10.43
N ALA A 58 4.43 -2.52 10.67
CA ALA A 58 5.67 -3.18 10.28
C ALA A 58 5.85 -3.21 8.76
N ASP A 59 4.80 -3.49 7.99
CA ASP A 59 4.85 -3.48 6.52
C ASP A 59 5.25 -2.10 5.97
N VAL A 60 4.74 -1.01 6.57
CA VAL A 60 5.08 0.37 6.21
C VAL A 60 6.52 0.69 6.55
N CYS A 61 6.97 0.38 7.76
CA CYS A 61 8.36 0.59 8.16
C CYS A 61 9.32 -0.17 7.24
N ASP A 62 9.07 -1.45 7.00
CA ASP A 62 9.88 -2.29 6.11
C ASP A 62 9.96 -1.71 4.69
N ALA A 63 8.83 -1.25 4.13
CA ALA A 63 8.79 -0.70 2.78
C ALA A 63 9.55 0.63 2.68
N LEU A 64 9.39 1.52 3.67
CA LEU A 64 10.09 2.80 3.72
C LEU A 64 11.61 2.59 3.88
N ASP A 65 12.02 1.70 4.79
CA ASP A 65 13.44 1.39 5.03
C ASP A 65 14.10 0.74 3.80
N ALA A 66 13.43 -0.25 3.20
CA ALA A 66 13.99 -0.98 2.05
C ALA A 66 14.09 -0.12 0.78
N THR A 67 13.20 0.85 0.61
CA THR A 67 13.16 1.71 -0.58
C THR A 67 13.82 3.07 -0.36
N GLY A 68 13.99 3.48 0.89
CA GLY A 68 14.44 4.81 1.33
C GLY A 68 13.54 5.95 0.85
N LEU A 69 12.25 5.70 0.62
CA LEU A 69 11.27 6.77 0.39
C LEU A 69 11.12 7.59 1.68
N SER A 70 11.05 8.91 1.56
CA SER A 70 10.76 9.77 2.71
C SER A 70 9.35 9.50 3.24
N PRO A 71 9.13 9.29 4.56
CA PRO A 71 7.81 8.92 5.10
C PRO A 71 6.69 9.93 4.77
N ASP A 72 7.02 11.23 4.67
CA ASP A 72 6.07 12.30 4.28
C ASP A 72 5.56 12.18 2.84
N ARG A 73 6.19 11.33 2.02
CA ARG A 73 5.78 11.05 0.63
C ARG A 73 4.91 9.81 0.49
N LEU A 74 4.62 9.07 1.56
CA LEU A 74 3.70 7.94 1.54
C LEU A 74 2.37 8.36 2.19
N VAL A 75 1.28 8.27 1.43
CA VAL A 75 -0.08 8.46 1.93
C VAL A 75 -0.81 7.13 1.83
N LEU A 76 -1.37 6.69 2.95
CA LEU A 76 -2.22 5.50 3.01
C LEU A 76 -3.68 5.93 2.95
N GLU A 77 -4.39 5.45 1.94
CA GLU A 77 -5.81 5.69 1.76
C GLU A 77 -6.58 4.46 2.24
N ILE A 78 -7.44 4.65 3.24
CA ILE A 78 -8.30 3.58 3.74
C ILE A 78 -9.69 3.86 3.19
N THR A 79 -10.18 2.97 2.33
CA THR A 79 -11.56 3.07 1.86
C THR A 79 -12.50 2.44 2.88
N GLU A 80 -13.57 3.18 3.20
CA GLU A 80 -14.59 2.82 4.18
C GLU A 80 -15.53 1.68 3.69
N THR A 81 -15.19 0.98 2.60
CA THR A 81 -16.02 -0.09 2.00
C THR A 81 -16.12 -1.35 2.86
N TYR A 82 -15.71 -1.29 4.12
CA TYR A 82 -16.07 -2.28 5.12
C TYR A 82 -17.40 -1.90 5.76
N ALA A 83 -18.48 -2.08 5.02
CA ALA A 83 -19.83 -2.11 5.58
C ALA A 83 -20.27 -3.58 5.69
N GLY A 84 -19.86 -4.24 6.78
CA GLY A 84 -20.52 -5.44 7.35
C GLY A 84 -20.31 -6.77 6.64
#